data_AF-A0A0D8Y9J7-F1
#
_entry.id   AF-A0A0D8Y9J7-F1
#
_cell.length_a   1.000
_cell.length_b   1.000
_cell.length_c   1.000
_cell.angle_alpha   90.00
_cell.angle_beta   90.00
_cell.angle_gamma   90.00
#
_symmetry.space_group_name_H-M   'P 1'
#
loop_
_entity.id
_entity.type
_entity.pdbx_description
1 polymer ?
#
loop_
_entity_poly.entity_id
_entity_poly.type
_entity_poly.pdbx_seq_one_letter_code
_entity_poly.pdbx_strand_id
1 'polypeptide(L)'
;MRRPELAAYSSASSIERSSSSLHSLNNLAENIPMSAIEKLYFIIGIGILKEELRDEIYCQLCKQLSSNPSNLSDARGWMLLSLCVRCFTPSPRFIKYLYCFIQQRSSTHPKCSSYMKECLRRTEQNGCRRQPPSYIELQISEVFFVK
;
A
#
# COMPACT_ATOMS: atom_id res chain seq x y z
N MET A 1 -32.60 62.46 -7.14
CA MET A 1 -33.49 61.94 -6.08
C MET A 1 -34.13 60.64 -6.57
N ARG A 2 -33.88 59.55 -5.83
CA ARG A 2 -34.51 58.21 -5.80
C ARG A 2 -34.93 57.51 -7.11
N ARG A 3 -34.32 56.33 -7.35
CA ARG A 3 -35.07 55.14 -7.75
C ARG A 3 -34.76 53.97 -6.79
N PRO A 4 -35.73 53.07 -6.55
CA PRO A 4 -35.81 52.22 -5.37
C PRO A 4 -35.30 50.79 -5.60
N GLU A 5 -35.04 50.15 -4.48
CA GLU A 5 -34.67 48.76 -4.26
C GLU A 5 -35.91 47.83 -4.25
N LEU A 6 -35.64 46.52 -4.41
CA LEU A 6 -36.46 45.32 -4.10
C LEU A 6 -37.34 44.73 -5.21
N ALA A 7 -36.85 43.65 -5.81
CA ALA A 7 -37.47 42.32 -5.68
C ALA A 7 -36.47 41.24 -6.12
N ALA A 8 -35.67 40.75 -5.17
CA ALA A 8 -35.22 39.36 -5.22
C ALA A 8 -36.47 38.48 -5.02
N TYR A 9 -36.66 37.43 -5.82
CA TYR A 9 -36.96 36.08 -5.36
C TYR A 9 -37.19 35.12 -6.53
N SER A 10 -36.72 33.89 -6.33
CA SER A 10 -37.09 32.67 -7.04
C SER A 10 -36.29 32.28 -8.28
N SER A 11 -35.06 31.79 -8.05
CA SER A 11 -34.47 30.65 -8.80
C SER A 11 -33.23 30.09 -8.08
N ALA A 12 -33.27 29.95 -6.76
CA ALA A 12 -32.15 29.42 -5.95
C ALA A 12 -32.50 28.08 -5.26
N SER A 13 -33.36 27.25 -5.85
CA SER A 13 -33.83 25.99 -5.23
C SER A 13 -33.37 24.71 -5.94
N SER A 14 -32.42 24.80 -6.88
CA SER A 14 -31.97 23.64 -7.66
C SER A 14 -30.49 23.27 -7.49
N ILE A 15 -29.69 24.07 -6.76
CA ILE A 15 -28.23 23.85 -6.61
C ILE A 15 -27.84 23.27 -5.24
N GLU A 16 -28.70 23.32 -4.22
CA GLU A 16 -28.37 22.79 -2.87
C GLU A 16 -28.66 21.30 -2.65
N ARG A 17 -29.42 20.62 -3.53
CA ARG A 17 -29.74 19.19 -3.33
C ARG A 17 -28.61 18.25 -3.74
N SER A 18 -27.79 18.62 -4.72
CA SER A 18 -26.71 17.79 -5.27
C SER A 18 -25.47 17.69 -4.36
N SER A 19 -25.17 18.72 -3.58
CA SER A 19 -24.05 18.74 -2.63
C SER A 19 -24.25 17.74 -1.48
N SER A 20 -25.48 17.58 -1.00
CA SER A 20 -25.84 16.61 0.05
C SER A 20 -25.66 15.16 -0.42
N SER A 21 -26.01 14.86 -1.68
CA SER A 21 -25.88 13.53 -2.28
C SER A 21 -24.42 13.18 -2.57
N LEU A 22 -23.61 14.14 -3.04
CA LEU A 22 -22.17 13.94 -3.22
C LEU A 22 -21.44 13.76 -1.89
N HIS A 23 -21.80 14.53 -0.86
CA HIS A 23 -21.28 14.33 0.49
C HIS A 23 -21.69 12.94 1.03
N SER A 24 -22.93 12.50 0.78
CA SER A 24 -23.41 11.18 1.22
C SER A 24 -22.71 10.02 0.48
N LEU A 25 -22.41 10.18 -0.81
CA LEU A 25 -21.61 9.23 -1.60
C LEU A 25 -20.15 9.17 -1.11
N ASN A 26 -19.55 10.32 -0.77
CA ASN A 26 -18.21 10.37 -0.17
C ASN A 26 -18.18 9.68 1.20
N ASN A 27 -19.18 9.93 2.07
CA ASN A 27 -19.29 9.23 3.35
C ASN A 27 -19.48 7.71 3.17
N LEU A 28 -20.22 7.28 2.15
CA LEU A 28 -20.37 5.85 1.86
C LEU A 28 -19.04 5.25 1.40
N ALA A 29 -18.31 5.95 0.51
CA ALA A 29 -17.00 5.51 0.03
C ALA A 29 -15.93 5.47 1.14
N GLU A 30 -15.97 6.42 2.08
CA GLU A 30 -15.10 6.43 3.27
C GLU A 30 -15.38 5.26 4.24
N ASN A 31 -16.59 4.69 4.19
CA ASN A 31 -17.01 3.58 5.04
C ASN A 31 -16.98 2.20 4.35
N ILE A 32 -16.61 2.10 3.07
CA ILE A 32 -16.41 0.80 2.42
C ILE A 32 -15.07 0.22 2.88
N PRO A 33 -15.06 -0.88 3.64
CA PRO A 33 -13.82 -1.49 4.07
C PRO A 33 -13.09 -2.05 2.85
N MET A 34 -11.89 -1.55 2.58
CA MET A 34 -11.05 -2.09 1.50
C MET A 34 -10.81 -3.59 1.68
N SER A 35 -10.96 -4.34 0.60
CA SER A 35 -10.55 -5.73 0.51
C SER A 35 -9.04 -5.88 0.73
N ALA A 36 -8.59 -7.11 1.03
CA ALA A 36 -7.17 -7.38 1.25
C ALA A 36 -6.31 -7.06 0.02
N ILE A 37 -6.83 -7.36 -1.18
CA ILE A 37 -6.15 -7.08 -2.45
C ILE A 37 -6.07 -5.57 -2.70
N GLU A 38 -7.13 -4.82 -2.43
CA GLU A 38 -7.12 -3.35 -2.56
C GLU A 38 -6.11 -2.71 -1.61
N LYS A 39 -6.04 -3.18 -0.35
CA LYS A 39 -5.02 -2.73 0.61
C LYS A 39 -3.60 -3.00 0.12
N LEU A 40 -3.37 -4.18 -0.45
CA LEU A 40 -2.08 -4.54 -1.01
C LEU A 40 -1.71 -3.61 -2.17
N TYR A 41 -2.62 -3.41 -3.12
CA TYR A 41 -2.41 -2.50 -4.25
C TYR A 41 -2.16 -1.07 -3.79
N PHE A 42 -2.90 -0.61 -2.78
CA PHE A 42 -2.72 0.71 -2.21
C PHE A 42 -1.32 0.87 -1.61
N ILE A 43 -0.88 -0.03 -0.74
CA ILE A 43 0.44 0.04 -0.08
C ILE A 43 1.57 0.05 -1.11
N ILE A 44 1.52 -0.89 -2.08
CA ILE A 44 2.57 -0.98 -3.10
C ILE A 44 2.55 0.23 -4.03
N GLY A 45 1.35 0.69 -4.43
CA GLY A 45 1.16 1.87 -5.26
C GLY A 45 1.74 3.12 -4.60
N ILE A 46 1.50 3.30 -3.30
CA ILE A 46 2.09 4.40 -2.53
C ILE A 46 3.62 4.31 -2.48
N GLY A 47 4.20 3.12 -2.24
CA GLY A 47 5.65 2.95 -2.23
C GLY A 47 6.33 3.17 -3.59
N ILE A 48 5.63 2.86 -4.69
CA ILE A 48 6.09 3.19 -6.05
C ILE A 48 6.06 4.71 -6.28
N LEU A 49 4.95 5.35 -5.93
CA LEU A 49 4.70 6.77 -6.24
C LEU A 49 5.47 7.74 -5.33
N LYS A 50 5.63 7.40 -4.05
CA LYS A 50 6.19 8.27 -3.00
C LYS A 50 7.42 7.62 -2.37
N GLU A 51 8.59 8.03 -2.84
CA GLU A 51 9.87 7.48 -2.39
C GLU A 51 10.13 7.71 -0.90
N GLU A 52 9.74 8.88 -0.40
CA GLU A 52 9.88 9.29 0.99
C GLU A 52 9.09 8.40 1.97
N LEU A 53 8.11 7.63 1.49
CA LEU A 53 7.31 6.70 2.30
C LEU A 53 7.83 5.26 2.27
N ARG A 54 8.80 4.93 1.42
CA ARG A 54 9.29 3.54 1.27
C ARG A 54 9.85 2.98 2.56
N ASP A 55 10.71 3.76 3.24
CA ASP A 55 11.32 3.34 4.51
C ASP A 55 10.26 3.15 5.60
N GLU A 56 9.24 4.01 5.65
CA GLU A 56 8.14 3.87 6.61
C GLU A 56 7.32 2.60 6.35
N ILE A 57 7.02 2.29 5.08
CA ILE A 57 6.36 1.04 4.70
C ILE A 57 7.17 -0.16 5.19
N TYR A 58 8.49 -0.17 4.93
CA TYR A 58 9.35 -1.26 5.40
C TYR A 58 9.42 -1.35 6.93
N CYS A 59 9.55 -0.22 7.64
CA CYS A 59 9.51 -0.16 9.10
C CYS A 59 8.23 -0.78 9.66
N GLN A 60 7.07 -0.42 9.12
CA GLN A 60 5.79 -0.96 9.56
C GLN A 60 5.68 -2.46 9.29
N LEU A 61 6.13 -2.94 8.12
CA LEU A 61 6.15 -4.37 7.81
C LEU A 61 7.06 -5.14 8.76
N CYS A 62 8.29 -4.66 8.99
CA CYS A 62 9.23 -5.27 9.94
C CYS A 62 8.63 -5.32 11.35
N LYS A 63 7.94 -4.25 11.78
CA LYS A 63 7.25 -4.20 13.08
C LYS A 63 6.15 -5.27 13.17
N GLN A 64 5.28 -5.36 12.17
CA GLN A 64 4.16 -6.34 12.18
C GLN A 64 4.61 -7.79 12.05
N LEU A 65 5.80 -8.03 11.49
CA LEU A 65 6.44 -9.34 11.40
C LEU A 65 7.29 -9.69 12.64
N SER A 66 7.60 -8.71 13.48
CA SER A 66 8.37 -8.92 14.71
C SER A 66 7.46 -9.49 15.81
N SER A 67 7.82 -10.67 16.32
CA SER A 67 7.07 -11.34 17.40
C SER A 67 5.58 -11.56 17.10
N ASN A 68 5.23 -11.81 15.83
CA ASN A 68 3.85 -12.09 15.43
C ASN A 68 3.45 -13.53 15.81
N PRO A 69 2.43 -13.73 16.68
CA PRO A 69 2.00 -15.07 17.08
C PRO A 69 1.10 -15.76 16.05
N SER A 70 0.56 -15.02 15.08
CA SER A 70 -0.37 -15.55 14.08
C SER A 70 0.38 -15.98 12.82
N ASN A 71 0.48 -17.29 12.58
CA ASN A 71 1.11 -17.85 11.38
C ASN A 71 0.49 -17.30 10.08
N LEU A 72 -0.84 -17.14 10.04
CA LEU A 72 -1.53 -16.60 8.86
C LEU A 72 -1.20 -15.12 8.65
N SER A 73 -1.07 -14.34 9.73
CA SER A 73 -0.65 -12.94 9.62
C SER A 73 0.82 -12.82 9.22
N ASP A 74 1.70 -13.68 9.75
CA ASP A 74 3.12 -13.73 9.40
C ASP A 74 3.28 -14.03 7.90
N ALA A 75 2.64 -15.08 7.42
CA ALA A 75 2.60 -15.46 6.00
C ALA A 75 2.17 -14.29 5.08
N ARG A 76 1.05 -13.62 5.43
CA ARG A 76 0.54 -12.46 4.67
C ARG A 76 1.51 -11.27 4.71
N GLY A 77 2.16 -11.03 5.85
CA GLY A 77 3.15 -9.96 5.98
C GLY A 77 4.40 -10.24 5.15
N TRP A 78 4.89 -11.48 5.14
CA TRP A 78 6.03 -11.90 4.30
C TRP A 78 5.69 -11.82 2.82
N MET A 79 4.47 -12.20 2.43
CA MET A 79 3.99 -12.04 1.07
C MET A 79 4.02 -10.56 0.65
N LEU A 80 3.47 -9.65 1.45
CA LEU A 80 3.47 -8.22 1.17
C LEU A 80 4.89 -7.64 1.11
N LEU A 81 5.77 -8.04 2.04
CA LEU A 81 7.18 -7.64 2.02
C LEU A 81 7.89 -8.10 0.74
N SER A 82 7.64 -9.34 0.30
CA SER A 82 8.23 -9.90 -0.93
C SER A 82 7.84 -9.10 -2.18
N LEU A 83 6.60 -8.60 -2.21
CA LEU A 83 6.10 -7.79 -3.31
C LEU A 83 6.70 -6.39 -3.28
N CYS A 84 6.85 -5.79 -2.09
CA CYS A 84 7.50 -4.48 -1.92
C CYS A 84 8.94 -4.51 -2.44
N VAL A 85 9.76 -5.47 -2.01
CA VAL A 85 11.18 -5.57 -2.43
C VAL A 85 11.36 -5.82 -3.93
N ARG A 86 10.35 -6.40 -4.60
CA ARG A 86 10.31 -6.59 -6.06
C ARG A 86 9.89 -5.32 -6.82
N CYS A 87 9.28 -4.36 -6.14
CA CYS A 87 8.72 -3.17 -6.77
C CYS A 87 9.57 -1.93 -6.51
N PHE A 88 10.11 -1.75 -5.31
CA PHE A 88 10.90 -0.57 -4.96
C PHE A 88 11.96 -0.89 -3.92
N THR A 89 13.07 -0.17 -3.95
CA THR A 89 14.15 -0.32 -2.97
C THR A 89 13.90 0.59 -1.76
N PRO A 90 14.30 0.18 -0.54
CA PRO A 90 14.43 1.10 0.58
C PRO A 90 15.54 2.13 0.31
N SER A 91 15.66 3.14 1.18
CA SER A 91 16.77 4.08 1.10
C SER A 91 18.12 3.38 1.36
N PRO A 92 19.24 3.95 0.88
CA PRO A 92 20.59 3.44 1.15
C PRO A 92 20.92 3.32 2.65
N ARG A 93 20.25 4.12 3.50
CA ARG A 93 20.43 4.09 4.95
C ARG A 93 19.71 2.90 5.58
N PHE A 94 18.55 2.54 5.05
CA PHE A 94 17.71 1.48 5.61
C PHE A 94 18.06 0.08 5.06
N ILE A 95 18.61 0.00 3.85
CA ILE A 95 18.75 -1.27 3.12
C ILE A 95 19.52 -2.36 3.89
N LYS A 96 20.58 -1.99 4.61
CA LYS A 96 21.37 -2.94 5.43
C LYS A 96 20.51 -3.55 6.55
N TYR A 97 19.66 -2.75 7.19
CA TYR A 97 18.74 -3.22 8.23
C TYR A 97 17.73 -4.20 7.65
N LEU A 98 17.19 -3.91 6.46
CA LEU A 98 16.26 -4.81 5.79
C LEU A 98 16.91 -6.15 5.44
N TYR A 99 18.15 -6.14 4.92
CA TYR A 99 18.91 -7.37 4.67
C TYR A 99 19.13 -8.19 5.96
N CYS A 100 19.52 -7.54 7.05
CA CYS A 100 19.68 -8.20 8.35
C CYS A 100 18.36 -8.81 8.84
N PHE A 101 17.25 -8.08 8.72
CA PHE A 101 15.93 -8.57 9.11
C PHE A 101 15.53 -9.82 8.31
N ILE A 102 15.67 -9.79 6.99
CA ILE A 102 15.38 -10.93 6.11
C ILE A 102 16.29 -12.13 6.44
N GLN A 103 17.56 -11.86 6.78
CA GLN A 103 18.53 -12.90 7.15
C GLN A 103 18.20 -13.54 8.49
N GLN A 104 17.75 -12.79 9.50
CA GLN A 104 17.41 -13.34 10.81
C GLN A 104 16.26 -14.35 10.74
N ARG A 105 15.34 -14.20 9.77
CA ARG A 105 14.25 -15.16 9.54
C ARG A 105 14.62 -16.34 8.65
N SER A 106 15.87 -16.46 8.20
CA SER A 106 16.30 -17.60 7.36
C SER A 106 16.13 -18.94 8.05
N SER A 107 16.17 -18.99 9.39
CA SER A 107 15.96 -20.23 10.16
C SER A 107 14.53 -20.75 10.06
N THR A 108 13.55 -19.85 9.96
CA THR A 108 12.12 -20.22 9.84
C THR A 108 11.71 -20.41 8.38
N HIS A 109 12.26 -19.59 7.47
CA HIS A 109 11.94 -19.63 6.04
C HIS A 109 13.19 -19.51 5.15
N PRO A 110 14.03 -20.57 5.06
CA PRO A 110 15.33 -20.48 4.40
C PRO A 110 15.25 -20.18 2.90
N LYS A 111 14.30 -20.81 2.20
CA LYS A 111 14.09 -20.59 0.75
C LYS A 111 13.59 -19.16 0.48
N CYS A 112 12.66 -18.68 1.30
CA CYS A 112 12.08 -17.35 1.16
C CYS A 112 13.12 -16.25 1.39
N SER A 113 13.97 -16.39 2.42
CA SER A 113 15.01 -15.41 2.74
C SER A 113 16.00 -15.23 1.59
N SER A 114 16.53 -16.33 1.03
CA SER A 114 17.45 -16.26 -0.12
C SER A 114 16.79 -15.67 -1.36
N TYR A 115 15.54 -16.05 -1.64
CA TYR A 115 14.77 -15.50 -2.75
C TYR A 115 14.54 -13.98 -2.60
N MET A 116 14.10 -13.51 -1.43
CA MET A 116 13.85 -12.09 -1.20
C MET A 116 15.11 -11.24 -1.30
N LYS A 117 16.25 -11.75 -0.81
CA LYS A 117 17.54 -11.06 -0.95
C LYS A 117 17.93 -10.90 -2.42
N GLU A 118 17.74 -11.94 -3.22
CA GLU A 118 18.01 -11.88 -4.66
C GLU A 118 17.04 -10.92 -5.38
N CYS A 119 15.76 -10.92 -5.00
CA CYS A 119 14.80 -9.94 -5.51
C CYS A 119 15.21 -8.50 -5.20
N LEU A 120 15.56 -8.21 -3.95
CA LEU A 120 15.99 -6.88 -3.53
C LEU A 120 17.23 -6.44 -4.32
N ARG A 121 18.24 -7.31 -4.41
CA ARG A 121 19.47 -7.06 -5.20
C ARG A 121 19.15 -6.75 -6.67
N ARG A 122 18.21 -7.48 -7.28
CA ARG A 122 17.77 -7.22 -8.66
C ARG A 122 17.06 -5.88 -8.81
N THR A 123 16.19 -5.51 -7.86
CA THR A 123 15.52 -4.21 -7.87
C THR A 123 16.51 -3.06 -7.68
N GLU A 124 17.56 -3.24 -6.87
CA GLU A 124 18.66 -2.27 -6.76
C GLU A 124 19.39 -2.06 -8.10
N GLN A 125 19.64 -3.14 -8.85
CA GLN A 125 20.35 -3.07 -10.11
C GLN A 125 19.51 -2.55 -11.28
N ASN A 126 18.24 -2.94 -11.33
CA ASN A 126 17.34 -2.63 -12.45
C ASN A 126 16.52 -1.35 -12.21
N GLY A 127 16.51 -0.84 -10.98
CA GLY A 127 15.68 0.27 -10.56
C GLY A 127 14.26 -0.14 -10.14
N CYS A 128 13.54 0.83 -9.56
CA CYS A 128 12.18 0.64 -9.08
C CYS A 128 11.17 0.51 -10.23
N ARG A 129 10.16 -0.34 -10.04
CA ARG A 129 9.02 -0.46 -10.96
C ARG A 129 8.20 0.82 -11.00
N ARG A 130 7.57 1.08 -12.15
CA ARG A 130 6.61 2.18 -12.35
C ARG A 130 5.15 1.75 -12.25
N GLN A 131 4.91 0.44 -12.19
CA GLN A 131 3.58 -0.16 -12.19
C GLN A 131 3.51 -1.19 -11.07
N PRO A 132 2.37 -1.29 -10.37
CA PRO A 132 2.16 -2.31 -9.35
C PRO A 132 2.22 -3.73 -9.95
N PRO A 133 2.39 -4.76 -9.11
CA PRO A 133 2.42 -6.15 -9.54
C PRO A 133 1.12 -6.53 -10.24
N SER A 134 1.24 -7.33 -11.30
CA SER A 134 0.08 -7.87 -12.01
C SER A 134 -0.68 -8.88 -11.12
N TYR A 135 -1.95 -9.14 -11.46
CA TYR A 135 -2.75 -10.14 -10.75
C TYR A 135 -2.06 -11.53 -10.69
N ILE A 136 -1.39 -11.94 -11.76
CA ILE A 136 -0.65 -13.21 -11.80
C ILE A 136 0.51 -13.22 -10.79
N GLU A 137 1.25 -12.12 -10.66
CA GLU A 137 2.32 -12.02 -9.66
C GLU A 137 1.79 -12.10 -8.22
N LEU A 138 0.58 -11.56 -7.98
CA LEU A 138 -0.09 -11.70 -6.69
C LEU A 138 -0.46 -13.16 -6.41
N GLN A 139 -1.07 -13.84 -7.38
CA GLN A 139 -1.45 -15.25 -7.23
C GLN A 139 -0.24 -16.16 -6.97
N ILE A 140 0.88 -15.94 -7.66
CA ILE A 140 2.11 -16.70 -7.43
C ILE A 140 2.62 -16.46 -6.01
N SER A 141 2.59 -15.21 -5.53
CA SER A 141 3.05 -14.86 -4.19
C SER A 141 2.14 -15.44 -3.11
N GLU A 142 0.82 -15.45 -3.31
CA GLU A 142 -0.13 -16.10 -2.41
C GLU A 142 0.14 -17.60 -2.28
N VAL A 143 0.38 -18.30 -3.40
CA VAL A 143 0.67 -19.74 -3.38
C VAL A 143 1.98 -20.04 -2.65
N PHE A 144 2.99 -19.18 -2.77
CA PHE A 144 4.30 -19.44 -2.17
C PHE A 144 4.36 -19.17 -0.66
N PHE A 145 3.53 -18.25 -0.16
CA PHE A 145 3.59 -17.81 1.24
C PHE A 145 2.42 -18.27 2.11
N VAL A 146 1.24 -18.53 1.53
CA VAL A 146 -0.01 -18.77 2.27
C VAL A 146 -0.48 -20.24 2.18
N LYS A 147 0.09 -21.03 1.29
CA LYS A 147 -0.18 -22.47 1.12
C LYS A 147 1.08 -23.29 1.33
#